data_AF-A0AAE8M790-F1
#
_entry.id   AF-A0AAE8M790-F1
#
_cell.length_a   1.000
_cell.length_b   1.000
_cell.length_c   1.000
_cell.angle_alpha   90.00
_cell.angle_beta   90.00
_cell.angle_gamma   90.00
#
_symmetry.space_group_name_H-M   'P 1'
#
loop_
_entity.id
_entity.type
_entity.pdbx_description
1 polymer ?
#
loop_
_entity_poly.entity_id
_entity_poly.type
_entity_poly.pdbx_seq_one_letter_code
_entity_poly.pdbx_strand_id
1 'polypeptide(L)'
;MSMKYANILAAEGEIHKSIDGEYRTICGFELIKMHLGQNCNRYPRTRVSWTNQDDKLVTREGHFYSAVAQYLMKNVTDSDEFPGDSLSNVAIRWKPELQELKFEMIKGTAPVLEDGVELDPHRPNKADPSSDVAKEYHLKQDSPALWKGWEDYRLDAERAKRI
;
A
#
# COMPACT_ATOMS: atom_id res chain seq x y z
N MET A 1 -4.33 -1.40 12.70
CA MET A 1 -3.35 -0.69 13.56
C MET A 1 -2.18 -0.05 12.80
N SER A 2 -1.81 -0.46 11.57
CA SER A 2 -0.63 0.10 10.87
C SER A 2 -0.77 1.56 10.42
N MET A 3 -1.96 2.00 10.01
CA MET A 3 -2.17 3.35 9.44
C MET A 3 -1.92 4.48 10.44
N LYS A 4 -2.22 4.27 11.73
CA LYS A 4 -2.06 5.28 12.78
C LYS A 4 -0.58 5.58 13.07
N TYR A 5 0.27 4.55 13.08
CA TYR A 5 1.71 4.71 13.32
C TYR A 5 2.42 5.34 12.12
N ALA A 6 2.05 4.95 10.90
CA ALA A 6 2.57 5.56 9.68
C ALA A 6 2.25 7.07 9.63
N ASN A 7 1.04 7.46 10.05
CA ASN A 7 0.64 8.87 10.08
C ASN A 7 1.38 9.70 11.15
N ILE A 8 1.68 9.13 12.32
CA ILE A 8 2.46 9.82 13.36
C ILE A 8 3.90 10.03 12.89
N LEU A 9 4.54 8.99 12.35
CA LEU A 9 5.90 9.10 11.80
C LEU A 9 5.97 10.01 10.57
N ALA A 10 4.93 10.03 9.73
CA ALA A 10 4.80 10.99 8.63
C ALA A 10 4.64 12.45 9.10
N ALA A 11 4.09 12.67 10.29
CA ALA A 11 3.97 13.98 10.90
C ALA A 11 5.29 14.43 11.56
N GLU A 12 6.03 13.50 12.16
CA GLU A 12 7.33 13.77 12.79
C GLU A 12 8.49 13.83 11.80
N GLY A 13 8.43 13.10 10.68
CA GLY A 13 9.49 13.05 9.66
C GLY A 13 9.37 14.08 8.54
N GLU A 14 8.72 15.22 8.79
CA GLU A 14 8.65 16.38 7.89
C GLU A 14 8.13 16.11 6.46
N ILE A 15 7.19 15.16 6.28
CA ILE A 15 6.55 14.99 4.97
C ILE A 15 5.75 16.25 4.62
N HIS A 16 6.13 16.89 3.51
CA HIS A 16 5.52 18.15 3.07
C HIS A 16 3.99 18.03 3.01
N LYS A 17 3.29 19.12 3.38
CA LYS A 17 1.83 19.13 3.54
C LYS A 17 1.08 18.93 2.22
N SER A 18 1.71 19.22 1.08
CA SER A 18 1.13 18.98 -0.25
C SER A 18 1.05 17.48 -0.60
N ILE A 19 1.85 16.63 0.04
CA ILE A 19 1.76 15.19 -0.11
C ILE A 19 0.69 14.68 0.86
N ASP A 20 -0.46 14.29 0.30
CA ASP A 20 -1.64 13.86 1.05
C ASP A 20 -2.05 12.41 0.74
N GLY A 21 -3.16 11.96 1.37
CA GLY A 21 -3.83 10.71 1.05
C GLY A 21 -2.94 9.46 1.11
N GLU A 22 -3.07 8.63 0.08
CA GLU A 22 -2.31 7.38 -0.06
C GLU A 22 -0.80 7.64 -0.20
N TYR A 23 -0.41 8.70 -0.91
CA TYR A 23 0.99 9.06 -1.12
C TYR A 23 1.69 9.47 0.16
N ARG A 24 0.99 10.16 1.06
CA ARG A 24 1.50 10.46 2.40
C ARG A 24 1.76 9.18 3.20
N THR A 25 0.87 8.20 3.07
CA THR A 25 1.03 6.88 3.70
C THR A 25 2.25 6.16 3.14
N ILE A 26 2.39 6.09 1.81
CA ILE A 26 3.54 5.50 1.12
C ILE A 26 4.86 6.13 1.59
N CYS A 27 4.92 7.46 1.67
CA CYS A 27 6.08 8.19 2.16
C CYS A 27 6.35 7.91 3.65
N GLY A 28 5.31 7.79 4.48
CA GLY A 28 5.46 7.37 5.88
C GLY A 28 6.08 5.99 6.03
N PHE A 29 5.70 5.02 5.18
CA PHE A 29 6.35 3.71 5.15
C PHE A 29 7.81 3.77 4.69
N GLU A 30 8.18 4.72 3.82
CA GLU A 30 9.57 4.91 3.40
C GLU A 30 10.42 5.47 4.55
N LEU A 31 9.90 6.41 5.35
CA LEU A 31 10.58 6.89 6.56
C LEU A 31 10.81 5.76 7.57
N ILE A 32 9.79 4.93 7.81
CA ILE A 32 9.89 3.73 8.66
C ILE A 32 10.96 2.77 8.12
N LYS A 33 10.96 2.54 6.80
CA LYS A 33 11.94 1.67 6.15
C LYS A 33 13.35 2.14 6.43
N MET A 34 13.63 3.44 6.24
CA MET A 34 14.93 4.04 6.50
C MET A 34 15.33 3.93 7.97
N HIS A 35 14.40 4.23 8.89
CA HIS A 35 14.66 4.16 10.34
C HIS A 35 14.97 2.73 10.81
N LEU A 36 14.29 1.73 10.25
CA LEU A 36 14.45 0.32 10.63
C LEU A 36 15.47 -0.45 9.77
N GLY A 37 16.16 0.20 8.84
CA GLY A 37 17.13 -0.45 7.96
C GLY A 37 16.53 -1.54 7.05
N GLN A 38 15.27 -1.39 6.64
CA GLN A 38 14.58 -2.38 5.81
C GLN A 38 14.96 -2.25 4.33
N ASN A 39 14.94 -3.36 3.61
CA ASN A 39 15.35 -3.41 2.21
C ASN A 39 14.36 -2.68 1.25
N CYS A 40 13.05 -2.79 1.49
CA CYS A 40 12.02 -2.22 0.64
C CYS A 40 10.86 -1.63 1.45
N ASN A 41 10.09 -0.73 0.82
CA ASN A 41 8.89 -0.15 1.43
C ASN A 41 7.86 -1.26 1.71
N ARG A 42 7.35 -1.32 2.95
CA ARG A 42 6.39 -2.35 3.39
C ARG A 42 4.93 -2.00 3.15
N TYR A 43 4.62 -0.89 2.47
CA TYR A 43 3.27 -0.50 2.10
C TYR A 43 2.44 -1.63 1.45
N PRO A 44 2.97 -2.44 0.50
CA PRO A 44 2.27 -3.58 -0.08
C PRO A 44 1.72 -4.59 0.94
N ARG A 45 2.40 -4.75 2.07
CA ARG A 45 2.02 -5.73 3.10
C ARG A 45 0.71 -5.37 3.80
N THR A 46 0.22 -4.15 3.65
CA THR A 46 -1.07 -3.73 4.19
C THR A 46 -2.26 -4.38 3.49
N ARG A 47 -2.06 -4.88 2.27
CA ARG A 47 -3.10 -5.48 1.40
C ARG A 47 -2.87 -6.96 1.09
N VAL A 48 -1.82 -7.56 1.64
CA VAL A 48 -1.41 -8.95 1.36
C VAL A 48 -1.53 -9.81 2.61
N SER A 49 -2.04 -11.05 2.45
CA SER A 49 -2.06 -12.07 3.52
C SER A 49 -0.67 -12.24 4.12
N TRP A 50 -0.60 -12.48 5.43
CA TRP A 50 0.65 -12.72 6.15
C TRP A 50 1.56 -13.76 5.46
N THR A 51 0.97 -14.84 4.95
CA THR A 51 1.67 -15.94 4.27
C THR A 51 2.40 -15.51 2.99
N ASN A 52 1.97 -14.41 2.37
CA ASN A 52 2.45 -13.96 1.07
C ASN A 52 3.29 -12.67 1.18
N GLN A 53 3.50 -12.13 2.39
CA GLN A 53 4.21 -10.85 2.56
C GLN A 53 5.70 -10.89 2.18
N ASP A 54 6.28 -12.09 2.12
CA ASP A 54 7.68 -12.31 1.72
C ASP A 54 7.80 -12.82 0.27
N ASP A 55 6.70 -12.77 -0.50
CA ASP A 55 6.74 -13.05 -1.94
C ASP A 55 7.68 -12.06 -2.66
N LYS A 56 8.39 -12.55 -3.67
CA LYS A 56 9.28 -11.74 -4.51
C LYS A 56 8.52 -10.62 -5.22
N LEU A 57 7.27 -10.85 -5.62
CA LEU A 57 6.44 -9.85 -6.28
C LEU A 57 6.07 -8.73 -5.31
N VAL A 58 5.73 -9.07 -4.07
CA VAL A 58 5.46 -8.07 -3.00
C VAL A 58 6.71 -7.27 -2.68
N THR A 59 7.88 -7.91 -2.67
CA THR A 59 9.16 -7.23 -2.48
C THR A 59 9.48 -6.29 -3.65
N ARG A 60 9.22 -6.72 -4.89
CA ARG A 60 9.41 -5.91 -6.11
C ARG A 60 8.50 -4.69 -6.11
N GLU A 61 7.24 -4.86 -5.73
CA GLU A 61 6.29 -3.78 -5.51
C GLU A 61 6.76 -2.82 -4.40
N GLY A 62 7.33 -3.36 -3.31
CA GLY A 62 7.93 -2.55 -2.25
C GLY A 62 9.10 -1.68 -2.72
N HIS A 63 9.93 -2.17 -3.63
CA HIS A 63 11.01 -1.37 -4.24
C HIS A 63 10.44 -0.23 -5.10
N PHE A 64 9.37 -0.50 -5.85
CA PHE A 64 8.68 0.54 -6.61
C PHE A 64 8.10 1.63 -5.70
N TYR A 65 7.42 1.27 -4.61
CA TYR A 65 6.90 2.26 -3.66
C TYR A 65 8.00 3.05 -2.93
N SER A 66 9.18 2.46 -2.72
CA SER A 66 10.35 3.24 -2.27
C SER A 66 10.73 4.31 -3.29
N ALA A 67 10.80 3.96 -4.59
CA ALA A 67 11.12 4.92 -5.64
C ALA A 67 10.06 6.03 -5.74
N VAL A 68 8.76 5.70 -5.60
CA VAL A 68 7.65 6.67 -5.55
C VAL A 68 7.83 7.64 -4.37
N ALA A 69 8.04 7.11 -3.17
CA ALA A 69 8.20 7.94 -1.97
C ALA A 69 9.40 8.89 -2.10
N GLN A 70 10.53 8.38 -2.57
CA GLN A 70 11.74 9.18 -2.76
C GLN A 70 11.55 10.28 -3.82
N TYR A 71 10.86 9.97 -4.93
CA TYR A 71 10.52 10.95 -5.94
C TYR A 71 9.67 12.09 -5.36
N LEU A 72 8.60 11.75 -4.65
CA LEU A 72 7.67 12.72 -4.07
C LEU A 72 8.34 13.61 -3.01
N MET A 73 9.15 13.02 -2.14
CA MET A 73 9.87 13.77 -1.10
C MET A 73 10.95 14.70 -1.68
N LYS A 74 11.53 14.35 -2.84
CA LYS A 74 12.54 15.17 -3.54
C LYS A 74 11.91 16.27 -4.40
N ASN A 75 10.77 15.99 -5.03
CA ASN A 75 10.10 16.89 -5.97
C ASN A 75 8.73 17.31 -5.41
N VAL A 76 8.76 18.00 -4.27
CA VAL A 76 7.56 18.42 -3.54
C VAL A 76 6.61 19.28 -4.39
N THR A 77 7.14 20.06 -5.34
CA THR A 77 6.36 20.87 -6.28
C THR A 77 5.59 20.05 -7.30
N ASP A 78 5.99 18.81 -7.53
CA ASP A 78 5.37 17.92 -8.51
C ASP A 78 4.24 17.09 -7.89
N SER A 79 3.98 17.23 -6.58
CA SER A 79 2.95 16.44 -5.89
C SER A 79 1.56 16.65 -6.48
N ASP A 80 1.27 17.86 -6.96
CA ASP A 80 -0.04 18.20 -7.55
C ASP A 80 -0.23 17.58 -8.94
N GLU A 81 0.87 17.28 -9.64
CA GLU A 81 0.88 16.61 -10.94
C GLU A 81 1.16 15.11 -10.82
N PHE A 82 1.38 14.60 -9.61
CA PHE A 82 1.72 13.21 -9.37
C PHE A 82 0.52 12.44 -8.80
N PRO A 83 0.11 11.34 -9.45
CA PRO A 83 0.51 10.88 -10.77
C PRO A 83 -0.33 11.57 -11.84
N GLY A 84 0.28 11.94 -12.97
CA GLY A 84 -0.47 12.44 -14.13
C GLY A 84 -1.37 11.37 -14.76
N ASP A 85 -1.25 10.12 -14.30
CA ASP A 85 -1.82 8.89 -14.85
C ASP A 85 -2.09 7.86 -13.72
N SER A 86 -2.53 6.62 -14.02
CA SER A 86 -2.63 5.58 -12.96
C SER A 86 -1.25 5.16 -12.44
N LEU A 87 -1.09 4.95 -11.12
CA LEU A 87 0.16 4.45 -10.55
C LEU A 87 0.62 3.12 -11.16
N SER A 88 -0.34 2.30 -11.62
CA SER A 88 -0.06 1.08 -12.38
C SER A 88 0.63 1.36 -13.72
N ASN A 89 0.26 2.44 -14.42
CA ASN A 89 0.92 2.84 -15.67
C ASN A 89 2.37 3.27 -15.45
N VAL A 90 2.64 3.91 -14.31
CA VAL A 90 3.99 4.26 -13.89
C VAL A 90 4.79 3.00 -13.52
N ALA A 91 4.18 2.07 -12.79
CA ALA A 91 4.82 0.84 -12.34
C ALA A 91 5.32 -0.05 -13.50
N ILE A 92 4.51 -0.22 -14.55
CA ILE A 92 4.92 -1.01 -15.73
C ILE A 92 6.05 -0.37 -16.56
N ARG A 93 6.41 0.89 -16.29
CA ARG A 93 7.53 1.62 -16.93
C ARG A 93 8.78 1.65 -16.05
N TRP A 94 8.73 1.03 -14.88
CA TRP A 94 9.81 1.04 -13.92
C TRP A 94 10.21 -0.38 -13.52
N LYS A 95 11.47 -0.54 -13.13
CA LYS A 95 12.00 -1.78 -12.56
C LYS A 95 13.10 -1.50 -11.53
N PRO A 96 13.36 -2.42 -10.58
CA PRO A 96 14.31 -2.21 -9.48
C PRO A 96 15.71 -1.74 -9.92
N GLU A 97 16.18 -2.21 -11.07
CA GLU A 97 17.50 -1.89 -11.61
C GLU A 97 17.64 -0.41 -11.98
N LEU A 98 16.53 0.29 -12.23
CA LEU A 98 16.52 1.73 -12.53
C LEU A 98 16.67 2.59 -11.28
N GLN A 99 16.37 2.04 -10.10
CA GLN A 99 16.44 2.65 -8.77
C GLN A 99 15.55 3.88 -8.56
N GLU A 100 15.69 4.91 -9.40
CA GLU A 100 14.94 6.17 -9.33
C GLU A 100 13.80 6.20 -10.34
N LEU A 101 12.71 6.90 -9.98
CA LEU A 101 11.66 7.26 -10.93
C LEU A 101 12.05 8.54 -11.68
N LYS A 102 11.75 8.55 -12.98
CA LYS A 102 11.94 9.72 -13.85
C LYS A 102 10.60 10.36 -14.19
N PHE A 103 10.60 11.67 -14.40
CA PHE A 103 9.41 12.43 -14.79
C PHE A 103 8.68 11.86 -16.01
N GLU A 104 9.41 11.34 -17.01
CA GLU A 104 8.85 10.69 -18.20
C GLU A 104 8.00 9.44 -17.89
N MET A 105 8.37 8.70 -16.84
CA MET A 105 7.60 7.53 -16.39
C MET A 105 6.27 7.96 -15.76
N ILE A 106 6.29 9.10 -15.07
CA ILE A 106 5.14 9.70 -14.38
C ILE A 106 4.16 10.30 -15.39
N LYS A 107 4.68 10.94 -16.45
CA LYS A 107 3.89 11.45 -17.58
C LYS A 107 3.45 10.37 -18.57
N GLY A 108 3.84 9.11 -18.35
CA GLY A 108 3.49 7.98 -19.22
C GLY A 108 4.19 7.96 -20.59
N THR A 109 5.15 8.87 -20.83
CA THR A 109 5.89 8.98 -22.09
C THR A 109 7.05 7.99 -22.20
N ALA A 110 7.52 7.45 -21.06
CA ALA A 110 8.50 6.37 -21.06
C ALA A 110 7.92 5.07 -21.65
N PRO A 111 8.75 4.22 -22.30
CA PRO A 111 8.29 2.94 -22.83
C PRO A 111 7.87 1.97 -21.72
N VAL A 112 6.85 1.15 -22.00
CA VAL A 112 6.48 0.02 -21.15
C VAL A 112 7.60 -1.02 -21.16
N LEU A 113 7.95 -1.53 -19.99
CA LEU A 113 8.98 -2.56 -19.84
C LEU A 113 8.31 -3.94 -19.78
N GLU A 114 8.90 -4.91 -20.47
CA GLU A 114 8.47 -6.32 -20.40
C GLU A 114 8.58 -6.86 -18.96
N ASP A 115 9.61 -6.42 -18.23
CA ASP A 115 9.85 -6.71 -16.82
C ASP A 115 9.40 -5.57 -15.90
N GLY A 116 8.40 -4.77 -16.30
CA GLY A 116 7.82 -3.71 -15.48
C GLY A 116 7.22 -4.24 -14.17
N VAL A 117 7.06 -3.36 -13.17
CA VAL A 117 6.40 -3.75 -11.92
C VAL A 117 4.89 -3.81 -12.11
N GLU A 118 4.29 -4.94 -11.76
CA GLU A 118 2.86 -5.11 -11.66
C GLU A 118 2.41 -4.79 -10.22
N LEU A 119 1.46 -3.87 -10.09
CA LEU A 119 0.87 -3.55 -8.78
C LEU A 119 -0.28 -4.50 -8.49
N ASP A 120 -0.35 -4.96 -7.24
CA ASP A 120 -1.35 -5.92 -6.77
C ASP A 120 -1.21 -7.34 -7.36
N PRO A 121 -0.01 -7.94 -7.30
CA PRO A 121 0.28 -9.24 -7.92
C PRO A 121 -0.54 -10.41 -7.35
N HIS A 122 -1.17 -10.21 -6.19
CA HIS A 122 -2.03 -11.20 -5.53
C HIS A 122 -3.50 -10.82 -5.53
N ARG A 123 -3.89 -9.75 -6.24
CA ARG A 123 -5.31 -9.56 -6.55
C ARG A 123 -5.73 -10.76 -7.39
N PRO A 124 -6.76 -11.53 -6.99
CA PRO A 124 -7.37 -12.43 -7.95
C PRO A 124 -7.79 -11.56 -9.14
N ASN A 125 -7.32 -11.92 -10.33
CA ASN A 125 -7.78 -11.31 -11.58
C ASN A 125 -9.31 -11.18 -11.49
N LYS A 126 -9.85 -9.98 -11.72
CA LYS A 126 -11.30 -9.79 -11.83
C LYS A 126 -11.78 -10.57 -13.07
N ALA A 127 -12.01 -11.88 -12.91
CA ALA A 127 -12.84 -12.78 -13.73
C ALA A 127 -12.41 -14.25 -13.55
N ASP A 128 -12.42 -14.79 -12.33
CA ASP A 128 -12.77 -16.21 -12.22
C ASP A 128 -13.75 -16.47 -11.06
N PRO A 129 -15.07 -16.50 -11.34
CA PRO A 129 -16.09 -16.86 -10.36
C PRO A 129 -15.96 -18.31 -9.87
N SER A 130 -15.05 -19.11 -10.45
CA SER A 130 -14.80 -20.50 -10.08
C SER A 130 -13.76 -20.70 -8.97
N SER A 131 -13.02 -19.68 -8.54
CA SER A 131 -12.04 -19.89 -7.46
C SER A 131 -12.75 -20.04 -6.11
N ASP A 132 -12.51 -21.16 -5.42
CA ASP A 132 -13.12 -21.45 -4.12
C ASP A 132 -12.76 -20.42 -3.04
N VAL A 133 -11.72 -19.62 -3.27
CA VAL A 133 -11.32 -18.47 -2.44
C VAL A 133 -12.37 -17.36 -2.45
N ALA A 134 -13.00 -17.07 -3.60
CA ALA A 134 -14.06 -16.05 -3.69
C ALA A 134 -15.33 -16.47 -2.93
N LYS A 135 -15.63 -17.77 -2.88
CA LYS A 135 -16.74 -18.32 -2.11
C LYS A 135 -16.48 -18.20 -0.60
N GLU A 136 -15.26 -18.44 -0.14
CA GLU A 136 -14.91 -18.32 1.28
C GLU A 136 -15.00 -16.88 1.80
N TYR A 137 -14.63 -15.89 0.97
CA TYR A 137 -14.76 -14.47 1.32
C TYR A 137 -16.22 -14.00 1.42
N HIS A 138 -17.12 -14.46 0.54
CA HIS A 138 -18.55 -14.13 0.64
C HIS A 138 -19.27 -14.91 1.76
N LEU A 139 -18.89 -16.16 2.03
CA LEU A 139 -19.52 -16.96 3.09
C LEU A 139 -19.20 -16.43 4.51
N LYS A 140 -18.05 -15.77 4.71
CA LYS A 140 -17.65 -15.20 6.00
C LYS A 140 -18.30 -13.85 6.32
N GLN A 141 -18.82 -13.13 5.33
CA GLN A 141 -19.50 -11.85 5.57
C GLN A 141 -20.96 -12.04 6.04
N ASP A 142 -21.61 -13.13 5.64
CA ASP A 142 -23.04 -13.35 5.93
C ASP A 142 -23.31 -14.34 7.08
N SER A 143 -22.31 -14.70 7.90
CA SER A 143 -22.53 -15.62 9.03
C SER A 143 -23.11 -14.88 10.27
N PRO A 144 -24.36 -15.14 10.70
CA PRO A 144 -24.97 -14.46 11.85
C PRO A 144 -24.29 -14.79 13.19
N ALA A 145 -23.45 -15.83 13.23
CA ALA A 145 -22.74 -16.26 14.43
C ALA A 145 -21.60 -15.31 14.86
N LEU A 146 -21.01 -14.57 13.91
CA LEU A 146 -19.95 -13.59 14.19
C LEU A 146 -20.47 -12.28 14.81
N TRP A 147 -21.75 -11.97 14.61
CA TRP A 147 -22.40 -10.76 15.15
C TRP A 147 -22.77 -10.92 16.63
N LYS A 148 -23.10 -12.12 17.08
CA LYS A 148 -23.51 -12.37 18.48
C LYS A 148 -22.39 -12.12 19.49
N GLY A 149 -21.16 -12.51 19.14
CA GLY A 149 -19.99 -12.27 20.00
C GLY A 149 -19.54 -10.81 20.05
N TRP A 150 -19.82 -10.01 19.01
CA TRP A 150 -19.51 -8.59 18.97
C TRP A 150 -20.50 -7.76 19.82
N GLU A 151 -21.78 -8.15 19.85
CA GLU A 151 -22.79 -7.52 20.69
C GLU A 151 -22.50 -7.73 22.19
N ASP A 152 -22.09 -8.95 22.57
CA ASP A 152 -21.72 -9.30 23.95
C ASP A 152 -20.46 -8.50 24.39
N TYR A 153 -19.45 -8.38 23.53
CA TYR A 153 -18.25 -7.60 23.80
C TYR A 153 -18.53 -6.09 23.93
N ARG A 154 -19.48 -5.57 23.15
CA ARG A 154 -19.91 -4.17 23.22
C ARG A 154 -20.67 -3.86 24.52
N LEU A 155 -21.53 -4.78 24.95
CA LEU A 155 -22.29 -4.65 26.20
C LEU A 155 -21.39 -4.72 27.44
N ASP A 156 -20.38 -5.60 27.43
CA ASP A 156 -19.40 -5.68 28.52
C ASP A 156 -18.51 -4.42 28.57
N ALA A 157 -18.12 -3.88 27.41
CA ALA A 157 -17.36 -2.63 27.32
C ALA A 157 -18.16 -1.39 27.76
N GLU A 158 -19.49 -1.38 27.57
CA GLU A 158 -20.37 -0.32 28.08
C GLU A 158 -20.64 -0.44 29.58
N ARG A 159 -20.71 -1.68 30.12
CA ARG A 159 -20.79 -1.91 31.58
C ARG A 159 -19.52 -1.49 32.31
N ALA A 160 -18.35 -1.74 31.74
CA ALA A 160 -17.06 -1.35 32.31
C ALA A 160 -16.85 0.18 32.40
N LYS A 161 -17.65 0.97 31.69
CA LYS A 161 -17.60 2.45 31.71
C LYS A 161 -18.55 3.09 32.74
N ARG A 162 -19.34 2.30 33.47
CA ARG A 162 -20.29 2.77 34.49
C ARG A 162 -19.83 2.51 35.94
N ILE A 163 -18.57 2.11 36.12
CA ILE A 163 -17.89 2.00 37.41
C ILE A 163 -16.80 3.08 37.42
#